data_AF-A0A2N3V0V2-F1
#
_entry.id   AF-A0A2N3V0V2-F1
#
_cell.length_a   1.000
_cell.length_b   1.000
_cell.length_c   1.000
_cell.angle_alpha   90.00
_cell.angle_beta   90.00
_cell.angle_gamma   90.00
#
_symmetry.space_group_name_H-M   'P 1'
#
loop_
_entity.id
_entity.type
_entity.pdbx_description
1 polymer ?
#
loop_
_entity_poly.entity_id
_entity_poly.type
_entity_poly.pdbx_seq_one_letter_code
_entity_poly.pdbx_strand_id
1 'polypeptide(L)'
;MTTIKKKFLALALALSCLSVSCTDDFEELNIDPNRVERINPGTLLNPIVYEMASFNASRSNGFTFDLMQVSLPFPSASGGVHRYNITESAGNSTWNTYYRWITNLKEMQAAAVAANDPNYQAVALTLNAWVYSLLTDSFGDVPMEEAARGDEGIFYPSFNTQQQVYTKILADLEAANNLYDANKPMVYGTDLLYGNNIGNWRRFTNSLRLRLLLRVSKRDEMNSFAKMTEMLNDPAKYPVFTRNEEAAILKISGVTPNVSPWGRAIDFTTFRAASKFFIDNLVAFNDPRLPKFATQARSKDGSATIGYKGIPSGYGGSDSQFDYQPSNLNIALVTAPMTTVIMTYAEVEFIKAELAQRGITGSDAKTHYENGVKAAITQWGATVPANYFENEAAAYDGTLERIMLQKYYALFFNDNQQWFEYRRTGLPELPKGTDMLNNQIMPVRFRYPTTLQTNNLENYRKAVESMGGDDINTKVWWEK
;
A
#
# COMPACT_ATOMS: atom_id res chain seq x y z
N MET A 1 -32.85 76.54 32.29
CA MET A 1 -31.98 75.94 31.24
C MET A 1 -30.49 75.86 31.60
N THR A 2 -30.11 76.00 32.87
CA THR A 2 -28.70 76.01 33.34
C THR A 2 -28.30 74.75 34.10
N THR A 3 -29.25 73.93 34.55
CA THR A 3 -29.00 72.68 35.29
C THR A 3 -28.74 71.47 34.38
N ILE A 4 -29.20 71.50 33.12
CA ILE A 4 -29.00 70.41 32.15
C ILE A 4 -27.59 70.44 31.55
N LYS A 5 -27.00 71.63 31.35
CA LYS A 5 -25.63 71.77 30.83
C LYS A 5 -24.55 71.29 31.80
N LYS A 6 -24.78 71.38 33.12
CA LYS A 6 -23.85 70.87 34.14
C LYS A 6 -23.83 69.34 34.23
N LYS A 7 -24.95 68.67 33.92
CA LYS A 7 -25.02 67.20 33.87
C LYS A 7 -24.31 66.60 32.66
N PHE A 8 -24.35 67.28 31.50
CA PHE A 8 -23.61 66.84 30.31
C PHE A 8 -22.09 67.05 30.41
N LEU A 9 -21.64 68.12 31.11
CA LEU A 9 -20.21 68.35 31.33
C LEU A 9 -19.60 67.37 32.33
N ALA A 10 -20.36 66.96 33.36
CA ALA A 10 -19.94 65.92 34.31
C ALA A 10 -19.90 64.52 33.66
N LEU A 11 -20.80 64.24 32.71
CA LEU A 11 -20.82 62.97 31.97
C LEU A 11 -19.67 62.86 30.95
N ALA A 12 -19.29 63.99 30.32
CA ALA A 12 -18.15 64.04 29.40
C ALA A 12 -16.79 63.91 30.13
N LEU A 13 -16.68 64.43 31.36
CA LEU A 13 -15.48 64.31 32.19
C LEU A 13 -15.35 62.94 32.87
N ALA A 14 -16.48 62.25 33.12
CA ALA A 14 -16.50 60.86 33.59
C ALA A 14 -16.16 59.86 32.47
N LEU A 15 -16.47 60.18 31.21
CA LEU A 15 -16.10 59.35 30.05
C LEU A 15 -14.63 59.50 29.63
N SER A 16 -13.96 60.61 29.96
CA SER A 16 -12.54 60.81 29.63
C SER A 16 -11.57 60.17 30.64
N CYS A 17 -12.06 59.66 31.78
CA CYS A 17 -11.24 58.98 32.80
C CYS A 17 -11.10 57.45 32.57
N LEU A 18 -11.62 56.90 31.47
CA LEU A 18 -11.51 55.47 31.13
C LEU A 18 -10.37 55.15 30.15
N SER A 19 -9.41 56.06 29.96
CA SER A 19 -8.39 55.92 28.91
C SER A 19 -6.94 55.92 29.38
N VAL A 20 -6.64 55.42 30.60
CA VAL A 20 -5.27 54.99 30.95
C VAL A 20 -5.30 53.82 31.94
N SER A 21 -4.48 52.81 31.63
CA SER A 21 -3.92 51.78 32.52
C SER A 21 -4.65 50.44 32.58
N CYS A 22 -4.26 49.55 31.66
CA CYS A 22 -3.53 48.29 31.93
C CYS A 22 -3.69 47.40 30.69
N THR A 23 -2.86 47.65 29.67
CA THR A 23 -2.22 46.52 28.99
C THR A 23 -1.42 45.79 30.07
N ASP A 24 -1.46 44.46 30.10
CA ASP A 24 -0.23 43.64 30.20
C ASP A 24 -0.48 42.12 30.36
N ASP A 25 -1.72 41.60 30.54
CA ASP A 25 -1.92 40.15 30.76
C ASP A 25 -3.01 39.46 29.91
N PHE A 26 -3.31 39.94 28.69
CA PHE A 26 -4.28 39.26 27.82
C PHE A 26 -3.69 38.19 26.88
N GLU A 27 -2.35 38.12 26.74
CA GLU A 27 -1.70 37.04 25.99
C GLU A 27 -1.46 35.78 26.83
N GLU A 28 -1.39 35.86 28.16
CA GLU A 28 -1.20 34.69 29.04
C GLU A 28 -2.51 33.97 29.43
N LEU A 29 -3.69 34.59 29.22
CA LEU A 29 -4.99 34.01 29.60
C LEU A 29 -5.68 33.19 28.49
N ASN A 30 -5.04 33.06 27.32
CA ASN A 30 -5.57 32.31 26.18
C ASN A 30 -4.58 31.27 25.62
N ILE A 31 -3.65 30.79 26.45
CA ILE A 31 -2.94 29.54 26.19
C ILE A 31 -3.88 28.41 26.63
N ASP A 32 -4.70 27.92 25.70
CA ASP A 32 -5.44 26.67 25.87
C ASP A 32 -4.44 25.57 26.27
N PRO A 33 -4.50 25.00 27.49
CA PRO A 33 -3.58 23.94 27.93
C PRO A 33 -3.66 22.67 27.07
N ASN A 34 -4.67 22.56 26.20
CA ASN A 34 -4.83 21.47 25.24
C ASN A 34 -4.27 21.80 23.85
N ARG A 35 -3.76 23.01 23.61
CA ARG A 35 -3.12 23.35 22.34
C ARG A 35 -1.78 22.61 22.30
N VAL A 36 -1.69 21.57 21.48
CA VAL A 36 -0.47 20.77 21.28
C VAL A 36 0.67 21.74 20.95
N GLU A 37 1.57 21.96 21.90
CA GLU A 37 2.53 23.08 21.89
C GLU A 37 3.58 22.95 20.77
N ARG A 38 3.70 21.77 20.17
CA ARG A 38 4.29 21.44 18.85
C ARG A 38 4.03 19.97 18.56
N ILE A 39 3.63 19.62 17.34
CA ILE A 39 3.55 18.22 16.90
C ILE A 39 4.99 17.68 16.80
N ASN A 40 5.32 16.60 17.51
CA ASN A 40 6.59 15.91 17.34
C ASN A 40 6.44 14.81 16.27
N PRO A 41 7.41 14.62 15.36
CA PRO A 41 7.25 13.74 14.21
C PRO A 41 6.98 12.26 14.60
N GLY A 42 7.47 11.80 15.75
CA GLY A 42 7.22 10.43 16.22
C GLY A 42 5.78 10.13 16.62
N THR A 43 4.98 11.13 17.00
CA THR A 43 3.57 10.90 17.39
C THR A 43 2.70 10.50 16.20
N LEU A 44 3.12 10.88 14.98
CA LEU A 44 2.42 10.56 13.74
C LEU A 44 2.87 9.24 13.12
N LEU A 45 4.12 8.82 13.34
CA LEU A 45 4.73 7.66 12.68
C LEU A 45 3.95 6.36 12.92
N ASN A 46 3.67 6.03 14.18
CA ASN A 46 3.00 4.77 14.53
C ASN A 46 1.56 4.70 13.99
N PRO A 47 0.71 5.73 14.16
CA PRO A 47 -0.59 5.79 13.50
C PRO A 47 -0.51 5.62 11.98
N ILE A 48 0.40 6.33 11.29
CA ILE A 48 0.57 6.22 9.84
C ILE A 48 0.87 4.78 9.43
N VAL A 49 1.89 4.16 10.04
CA VAL A 49 2.32 2.79 9.68
C VAL A 49 1.20 1.79 9.94
N TYR A 50 0.59 1.83 11.12
CA TYR A 50 -0.46 0.88 11.50
C TYR A 50 -1.70 1.01 10.60
N GLU A 51 -2.20 2.22 10.40
CA GLU A 51 -3.45 2.48 9.69
C GLU A 51 -3.29 2.24 8.18
N MET A 52 -2.16 2.63 7.58
CA MET A 52 -1.88 2.33 6.19
C MET A 52 -1.71 0.83 5.95
N ALA A 53 -0.94 0.14 6.80
CA ALA A 53 -0.75 -1.30 6.69
C ALA A 53 -2.09 -2.04 6.83
N SER A 54 -2.87 -1.70 7.86
CA SER A 54 -4.20 -2.26 8.13
C SER A 54 -5.18 -2.05 6.99
N PHE A 55 -5.27 -0.81 6.49
CA PHE A 55 -6.11 -0.48 5.34
C PHE A 55 -5.69 -1.29 4.10
N ASN A 56 -4.39 -1.37 3.84
CA ASN A 56 -3.87 -2.10 2.69
C ASN A 56 -4.09 -3.62 2.79
N ALA A 57 -4.00 -4.22 3.97
CA ALA A 57 -4.36 -5.63 4.18
C ALA A 57 -5.84 -5.90 3.87
N SER A 58 -6.72 -4.98 4.31
CA SER A 58 -8.14 -5.02 3.99
C SER A 58 -8.39 -4.85 2.49
N ARG A 59 -7.65 -3.95 1.81
CA ARG A 59 -7.72 -3.79 0.34
C ARG A 59 -7.22 -5.02 -0.41
N SER A 60 -6.18 -5.70 0.09
CA SER A 60 -5.76 -6.99 -0.48
C SER A 60 -6.92 -7.98 -0.47
N ASN A 61 -7.60 -8.14 0.67
CA ASN A 61 -8.73 -9.06 0.79
C ASN A 61 -9.96 -8.63 -0.03
N GLY A 62 -10.36 -7.36 0.05
CA GLY A 62 -11.61 -6.86 -0.51
C GLY A 62 -11.56 -6.45 -1.98
N PHE A 63 -10.39 -6.49 -2.62
CA PHE A 63 -10.24 -6.09 -4.02
C PHE A 63 -9.18 -6.91 -4.77
N THR A 64 -7.93 -6.89 -4.29
CA THR A 64 -6.81 -7.55 -4.98
C THR A 64 -7.04 -9.06 -5.08
N PHE A 65 -7.49 -9.71 -4.00
CA PHE A 65 -7.72 -11.15 -3.97
C PHE A 65 -8.79 -11.60 -4.95
N ASP A 66 -9.82 -10.78 -5.17
CA ASP A 66 -10.86 -11.04 -6.15
C ASP A 66 -10.30 -10.92 -7.59
N LEU A 67 -9.62 -9.80 -7.92
CA LEU A 67 -9.03 -9.59 -9.25
C LEU A 67 -7.96 -10.62 -9.60
N MET A 68 -7.10 -10.89 -8.63
CA MET A 68 -5.93 -11.74 -8.75
C MET A 68 -6.22 -13.18 -8.38
N GLN A 69 -7.50 -13.53 -8.19
CA GLN A 69 -7.97 -14.91 -8.00
C GLN A 69 -7.25 -15.65 -6.87
N VAL A 70 -7.16 -15.03 -5.69
CA VAL A 70 -6.64 -15.62 -4.44
C VAL A 70 -7.80 -16.23 -3.64
N SER A 71 -8.81 -15.43 -3.35
CA SER A 71 -10.07 -15.84 -2.75
C SER A 71 -11.21 -15.10 -3.41
N LEU A 72 -12.40 -15.70 -3.43
CA LEU A 72 -13.51 -15.29 -4.26
C LEU A 72 -14.80 -15.26 -3.42
N PRO A 73 -15.76 -14.37 -3.75
CA PRO A 73 -17.10 -14.44 -3.19
C PRO A 73 -17.73 -15.83 -3.40
N PHE A 74 -18.38 -16.36 -2.36
CA PHE A 74 -19.06 -17.65 -2.38
C PHE A 74 -20.11 -17.69 -1.26
N PRO A 75 -21.34 -18.20 -1.46
CA PRO A 75 -21.86 -18.93 -2.61
C PRO A 75 -22.36 -18.03 -3.76
N SER A 76 -22.36 -16.71 -3.57
CA SER A 76 -22.90 -15.76 -4.55
C SER A 76 -22.07 -15.69 -5.84
N ALA A 77 -22.64 -16.13 -6.96
CA ALA A 77 -22.08 -15.90 -8.29
C ALA A 77 -22.38 -14.52 -8.88
N SER A 78 -23.25 -13.72 -8.27
CA SER A 78 -23.71 -12.47 -8.86
C SER A 78 -22.76 -11.31 -8.56
N GLY A 79 -22.38 -10.56 -9.59
CA GLY A 79 -21.62 -9.31 -9.49
C GLY A 79 -20.20 -9.46 -8.91
N GLY A 80 -19.67 -8.36 -8.36
CA GLY A 80 -18.39 -8.37 -7.65
C GLY A 80 -17.13 -8.24 -8.51
N VAL A 81 -16.03 -7.93 -7.82
CA VAL A 81 -14.72 -7.60 -8.42
C VAL A 81 -14.13 -8.79 -9.18
N HIS A 82 -14.35 -10.03 -8.70
CA HIS A 82 -13.87 -11.24 -9.35
C HIS A 82 -14.43 -11.48 -10.77
N ARG A 83 -15.57 -10.87 -11.10
CA ARG A 83 -16.18 -10.85 -12.44
C ARG A 83 -15.84 -9.61 -13.23
N TYR A 84 -14.91 -8.78 -12.75
CA TYR A 84 -14.60 -7.46 -13.31
C TYR A 84 -15.79 -6.49 -13.30
N ASN A 85 -16.74 -6.69 -12.37
CA ASN A 85 -17.77 -5.71 -12.09
C ASN A 85 -17.24 -4.66 -11.10
N ILE A 86 -16.59 -3.63 -11.63
CA ILE A 86 -15.99 -2.56 -10.83
C ILE A 86 -16.94 -1.37 -10.74
N THR A 87 -17.48 -1.14 -9.54
CA THR A 87 -18.37 0.00 -9.27
C THR A 87 -17.62 1.33 -9.37
N GLU A 88 -18.34 2.42 -9.65
CA GLU A 88 -17.74 3.77 -9.67
C GLU A 88 -17.13 4.16 -8.32
N SER A 89 -17.71 3.69 -7.22
CA SER A 89 -17.24 3.99 -5.86
C SER A 89 -16.12 3.08 -5.34
N ALA A 90 -15.66 2.10 -6.12
CA ALA A 90 -14.70 1.08 -5.67
C ALA A 90 -13.37 1.67 -5.15
N GLY A 91 -12.98 2.84 -5.67
CA GLY A 91 -11.78 3.58 -5.29
C GLY A 91 -11.98 4.60 -4.17
N ASN A 92 -13.21 4.95 -3.78
CA ASN A 92 -13.45 6.09 -2.87
C ASN A 92 -12.71 5.97 -1.53
N SER A 93 -12.73 4.78 -0.92
CA SER A 93 -12.04 4.55 0.35
C SER A 93 -10.52 4.62 0.19
N THR A 94 -9.98 4.13 -0.92
CA THR A 94 -8.56 4.21 -1.27
C THR A 94 -8.12 5.66 -1.41
N TRP A 95 -8.85 6.44 -2.21
CA TRP A 95 -8.57 7.87 -2.41
C TRP A 95 -8.57 8.64 -1.09
N ASN A 96 -9.66 8.54 -0.33
CA ASN A 96 -9.84 9.31 0.91
C ASN A 96 -8.82 8.90 1.99
N THR A 97 -8.54 7.60 2.13
CA THR A 97 -7.61 7.11 3.15
C THR A 97 -6.18 7.52 2.83
N TYR A 98 -5.76 7.41 1.57
CA TYR A 98 -4.40 7.80 1.17
C TYR A 98 -4.18 9.30 1.33
N TYR A 99 -5.12 10.15 0.90
CA TYR A 99 -4.99 11.60 1.12
C TYR A 99 -5.00 12.00 2.59
N ARG A 100 -5.79 11.33 3.44
CA ARG A 100 -5.73 11.56 4.90
C ARG A 100 -4.34 11.33 5.47
N TRP A 101 -3.69 10.22 5.08
CA TRP A 101 -2.36 9.88 5.60
C TRP A 101 -1.24 10.67 4.92
N ILE A 102 -1.41 11.09 3.67
CA ILE A 102 -0.53 12.07 3.01
C ILE A 102 -0.51 13.40 3.78
N THR A 103 -1.66 13.91 4.23
CA THR A 103 -1.70 15.12 5.08
C THR A 103 -0.88 14.94 6.36
N ASN A 104 -1.07 13.81 7.05
CA ASN A 104 -0.30 13.50 8.26
C ASN A 104 1.21 13.34 7.97
N LEU A 105 1.59 12.79 6.82
CA LEU A 105 2.98 12.67 6.40
C LEU A 105 3.62 14.03 6.10
N LYS A 106 2.87 14.97 5.51
CA LYS A 106 3.32 16.36 5.30
C LYS A 106 3.58 17.04 6.65
N GLU A 107 2.68 16.89 7.62
CA GLU A 107 2.85 17.41 8.99
C GLU A 107 4.05 16.77 9.69
N MET A 108 4.20 15.44 9.59
CA MET A 108 5.34 14.72 10.15
C MET A 108 6.67 15.20 9.57
N GLN A 109 6.73 15.41 8.25
CA GLN A 109 7.93 15.92 7.59
C GLN A 109 8.24 17.36 8.06
N ALA A 110 7.25 18.24 8.11
CA ALA A 110 7.42 19.62 8.58
C ALA A 110 7.91 19.67 10.03
N ALA A 111 7.34 18.84 10.91
CA ALA A 111 7.77 18.70 12.30
C ALA A 111 9.22 18.19 12.40
N ALA A 112 9.61 17.20 11.59
CA ALA A 112 10.97 16.68 11.57
C ALA A 112 11.99 17.74 11.11
N VAL A 113 11.66 18.52 10.07
CA VAL A 113 12.50 19.63 9.61
C VAL A 113 12.64 20.69 10.70
N ALA A 114 11.54 21.10 11.34
CA ALA A 114 11.56 22.07 12.43
C ALA A 114 12.37 21.59 13.65
N ALA A 115 12.40 20.27 13.89
CA ALA A 115 13.20 19.64 14.94
C ALA A 115 14.67 19.37 14.52
N ASN A 116 15.06 19.69 13.29
CA ASN A 116 16.34 19.30 12.69
C ASN A 116 16.60 17.78 12.81
N ASP A 117 15.57 16.95 12.65
CA ASP A 117 15.66 15.50 12.78
C ASP A 117 15.67 14.81 11.40
N PRO A 118 16.87 14.52 10.85
CA PRO A 118 16.99 13.99 9.50
C PRO A 118 16.45 12.55 9.38
N ASN A 119 16.45 11.77 10.47
CA ASN A 119 15.95 10.39 10.43
C ASN A 119 14.42 10.36 10.32
N TYR A 120 13.71 11.15 11.13
CA TYR A 120 12.25 11.26 10.96
C TYR A 120 11.87 11.92 9.63
N GLN A 121 12.66 12.87 9.12
CA GLN A 121 12.45 13.45 7.79
C GLN A 121 12.59 12.39 6.69
N ALA A 122 13.64 11.57 6.74
CA ALA A 122 13.86 10.48 5.78
C ALA A 122 12.74 9.42 5.84
N VAL A 123 12.26 9.08 7.04
CA VAL A 123 11.11 8.19 7.23
C VAL A 123 9.84 8.80 6.63
N ALA A 124 9.56 10.09 6.88
CA ALA A 124 8.39 10.76 6.33
C ALA A 124 8.41 10.76 4.78
N LEU A 125 9.56 11.06 4.17
CA LEU A 125 9.74 11.00 2.71
C LEU A 125 9.52 9.57 2.17
N THR A 126 10.06 8.56 2.85
CA THR A 126 9.92 7.15 2.45
C THR A 126 8.47 6.69 2.49
N LEU A 127 7.75 6.99 3.58
CA LEU A 127 6.34 6.65 3.72
C LEU A 127 5.46 7.46 2.76
N ASN A 128 5.79 8.73 2.51
CA ASN A 128 5.08 9.55 1.53
C ASN A 128 5.21 8.98 0.12
N ALA A 129 6.43 8.57 -0.28
CA ALA A 129 6.66 7.88 -1.54
C ALA A 129 5.87 6.56 -1.63
N TRP A 130 5.80 5.79 -0.54
CA TRP A 130 4.99 4.57 -0.48
C TRP A 130 3.50 4.88 -0.73
N VAL A 131 2.90 5.80 0.03
CA VAL A 131 1.46 6.11 -0.10
C VAL A 131 1.14 6.72 -1.48
N TYR A 132 1.95 7.66 -1.97
CA TYR A 132 1.73 8.25 -3.30
C TYR A 132 1.90 7.23 -4.42
N SER A 133 2.85 6.28 -4.31
CA SER A 133 2.98 5.21 -5.31
C SER A 133 1.71 4.36 -5.40
N LEU A 134 1.14 3.97 -4.25
CA LEU A 134 -0.12 3.22 -4.21
C LEU A 134 -1.29 4.04 -4.78
N LEU A 135 -1.34 5.34 -4.48
CA LEU A 135 -2.36 6.24 -4.96
C LEU A 135 -2.28 6.42 -6.48
N THR A 136 -1.13 6.80 -7.02
CA THR A 136 -1.02 7.02 -8.46
C THR A 136 -1.14 5.71 -9.24
N ASP A 137 -0.63 4.59 -8.74
CA ASP A 137 -0.83 3.29 -9.40
C ASP A 137 -2.30 2.88 -9.41
N SER A 138 -3.09 3.33 -8.43
CA SER A 138 -4.51 3.05 -8.33
C SER A 138 -5.38 3.91 -9.27
N PHE A 139 -4.97 5.16 -9.57
CA PHE A 139 -5.83 6.14 -10.25
C PHE A 139 -5.23 6.82 -11.48
N GLY A 140 -3.92 6.79 -11.69
CA GLY A 140 -3.23 7.58 -12.72
C GLY A 140 -2.79 8.96 -12.20
N ASP A 141 -3.13 10.01 -12.92
CA ASP A 141 -2.81 11.39 -12.54
C ASP A 141 -3.49 11.73 -11.19
N VAL A 142 -2.81 12.41 -10.28
CA VAL A 142 -3.34 12.72 -8.94
C VAL A 142 -2.78 14.03 -8.40
N PRO A 143 -3.54 14.79 -7.59
CA PRO A 143 -2.99 15.93 -6.87
C PRO A 143 -1.80 15.54 -5.97
N MET A 144 -0.66 16.20 -6.14
CA MET A 144 0.51 16.04 -5.29
C MET A 144 1.03 17.38 -4.77
N GLU A 145 1.41 18.30 -5.65
CA GLU A 145 2.05 19.57 -5.27
C GLU A 145 1.09 20.51 -4.54
N GLU A 146 -0.17 20.51 -4.95
CA GLU A 146 -1.25 21.31 -4.34
C GLU A 146 -2.07 20.53 -3.30
N ALA A 147 -1.82 19.23 -3.15
CA ALA A 147 -2.55 18.39 -2.21
C ALA A 147 -2.20 18.72 -0.75
N ALA A 148 -3.17 18.55 0.16
CA ALA A 148 -3.01 18.80 1.59
C ALA A 148 -2.49 20.22 1.91
N ARG A 149 -3.01 21.23 1.19
CA ARG A 149 -2.71 22.67 1.35
C ARG A 149 -3.98 23.51 1.60
N GLY A 150 -4.99 22.89 2.23
CA GLY A 150 -6.25 23.57 2.53
C GLY A 150 -6.10 24.67 3.59
N ASP A 151 -5.13 24.53 4.49
CA ASP A 151 -4.68 25.55 5.43
C ASP A 151 -4.07 26.78 4.75
N GLU A 152 -3.49 26.58 3.56
CA GLU A 152 -2.99 27.63 2.67
C GLU A 152 -4.07 28.18 1.71
N GLY A 153 -5.32 27.74 1.86
CA GLY A 153 -6.45 28.16 1.03
C GLY A 153 -6.59 27.42 -0.31
N ILE A 154 -5.83 26.35 -0.54
CA ILE A 154 -5.90 25.55 -1.76
C ILE A 154 -6.89 24.40 -1.56
N PHE A 155 -8.16 24.65 -1.92
CA PHE A 155 -9.26 23.67 -1.77
C PHE A 155 -9.52 22.81 -3.01
N TYR A 156 -9.04 23.26 -4.17
CA TYR A 156 -9.29 22.65 -5.48
C TYR A 156 -7.96 22.33 -6.16
N PRO A 157 -7.19 21.35 -5.63
CA PRO A 157 -5.84 21.13 -6.09
C PRO A 157 -5.83 20.60 -7.52
N SER A 158 -4.89 21.10 -8.31
CA SER A 158 -4.56 20.60 -9.64
C SER A 158 -3.97 19.19 -9.57
N PHE A 159 -4.09 18.47 -10.68
CA PHE A 159 -3.59 17.10 -10.79
C PHE A 159 -2.18 17.16 -11.38
N ASN A 160 -1.24 16.46 -10.74
CA ASN A 160 0.05 16.18 -11.33
C ASN A 160 -0.08 14.93 -12.20
N THR A 161 0.60 14.94 -13.34
CA THR A 161 0.71 13.73 -14.18
C THR A 161 1.39 12.62 -13.38
N GLN A 162 1.03 11.37 -13.66
CA GLN A 162 1.68 10.24 -13.00
C GLN A 162 3.21 10.22 -13.21
N GLN A 163 3.71 10.71 -14.36
CA GLN A 163 5.15 10.90 -14.60
C GLN A 163 5.77 11.87 -13.60
N GLN A 164 5.15 13.03 -13.37
CA GLN A 164 5.62 14.03 -12.39
C GLN A 164 5.61 13.44 -10.97
N VAL A 165 4.55 12.72 -10.61
CA VAL A 165 4.44 12.00 -9.33
C VAL A 165 5.59 11.01 -9.15
N TYR A 166 5.84 10.15 -10.14
CA TYR A 166 6.94 9.17 -10.09
C TYR A 166 8.32 9.83 -10.02
N THR A 167 8.53 10.90 -10.78
CA THR A 167 9.77 11.67 -10.76
C THR A 167 10.04 12.21 -9.36
N LYS A 168 9.02 12.78 -8.70
CA LYS A 168 9.12 13.32 -7.34
C LYS A 168 9.41 12.23 -6.31
N ILE A 169 8.63 11.15 -6.27
CA ILE A 169 8.79 10.11 -5.23
C ILE A 169 10.12 9.36 -5.37
N LEU A 170 10.62 9.15 -6.60
CA LEU A 170 11.93 8.53 -6.81
C LEU A 170 13.09 9.44 -6.38
N ALA A 171 12.95 10.75 -6.55
CA ALA A 171 13.90 11.75 -6.05
C ALA A 171 13.84 11.85 -4.52
N ASP A 172 12.64 11.82 -3.93
CA ASP A 172 12.44 11.84 -2.48
C ASP A 172 13.06 10.61 -1.80
N LEU A 173 12.96 9.43 -2.41
CA LEU A 173 13.61 8.23 -1.89
C LEU A 173 15.14 8.30 -1.96
N GLU A 174 15.71 8.91 -3.00
CA GLU A 174 17.17 9.18 -3.05
C GLU A 174 17.56 10.18 -1.96
N ALA A 175 16.81 11.27 -1.79
CA ALA A 175 17.06 12.25 -0.75
C ALA A 175 16.96 11.63 0.65
N ALA A 176 15.93 10.82 0.91
CA ALA A 176 15.76 10.07 2.15
C ALA A 176 16.95 9.13 2.44
N ASN A 177 17.43 8.38 1.44
CA ASN A 177 18.60 7.52 1.59
C ASN A 177 19.85 8.29 2.05
N ASN A 178 20.01 9.53 1.59
CA ASN A 178 21.13 10.41 1.94
C ASN A 178 20.94 11.18 3.26
N LEU A 179 19.71 11.24 3.79
CA LEU A 179 19.40 11.90 5.07
C LEU A 179 19.65 11.01 6.28
N TYR A 180 19.51 9.69 6.16
CA TYR A 180 19.66 8.81 7.32
C TYR A 180 21.04 8.94 7.98
N ASP A 181 21.04 9.24 9.28
CA ASP A 181 22.24 9.38 10.11
C ASP A 181 22.19 8.34 11.23
N ALA A 182 23.04 7.32 11.14
CA ALA A 182 23.14 6.24 12.11
C ALA A 182 23.64 6.70 13.50
N ASN A 183 24.26 7.89 13.59
CA ASN A 183 24.75 8.44 14.86
C ASN A 183 23.66 9.21 15.62
N LYS A 184 22.53 9.51 14.98
CA LYS A 184 21.42 10.23 15.60
C LYS A 184 20.26 9.29 15.90
N PRO A 185 19.87 9.07 17.17
CA PRO A 185 18.75 8.18 17.47
C PRO A 185 17.39 8.80 17.09
N MET A 186 16.40 7.94 16.83
CA MET A 186 14.99 8.35 16.78
C MET A 186 14.42 8.39 18.20
N VAL A 187 14.12 9.59 18.72
CA VAL A 187 13.86 9.82 20.17
C VAL A 187 12.39 9.99 20.57
N TYR A 188 11.47 10.13 19.61
CA TYR A 188 10.06 10.47 19.89
C TYR A 188 9.15 9.26 20.10
N GLY A 189 9.69 8.15 20.61
CA GLY A 189 9.00 6.89 20.82
C GLY A 189 9.57 5.74 19.98
N THR A 190 9.18 4.51 20.30
CA THR A 190 9.59 3.32 19.55
C THR A 190 8.66 3.10 18.36
N ASP A 191 9.22 3.04 17.15
CA ASP A 191 8.43 2.78 15.95
C ASP A 191 7.97 1.32 15.84
N LEU A 192 6.75 1.11 15.35
CA LEU A 192 6.10 -0.20 15.26
C LEU A 192 6.70 -1.14 14.19
N LEU A 193 7.43 -0.61 13.21
CA LEU A 193 7.92 -1.40 12.08
C LEU A 193 9.29 -2.01 12.37
N TYR A 194 10.22 -1.19 12.86
CA TYR A 194 11.64 -1.55 13.02
C TYR A 194 12.21 -1.24 14.39
N GLY A 195 11.40 -0.76 15.35
CA GLY A 195 11.88 -0.47 16.70
C GLY A 195 13.02 0.54 16.73
N ASN A 196 12.93 1.58 15.91
CA ASN A 196 13.91 2.65 15.67
C ASN A 196 15.21 2.20 14.98
N ASN A 197 15.22 1.04 14.33
CA ASN A 197 16.38 0.62 13.54
C ASN A 197 16.49 1.41 12.22
N ILE A 198 17.33 2.43 12.23
CA ILE A 198 17.63 3.33 11.09
C ILE A 198 18.15 2.55 9.88
N GLY A 199 18.96 1.51 10.11
CA GLY A 199 19.48 0.67 9.04
C GLY A 199 18.37 -0.05 8.26
N ASN A 200 17.34 -0.55 8.95
CA ASN A 200 16.21 -1.21 8.32
C ASN A 200 15.28 -0.21 7.62
N TRP A 201 15.10 0.99 8.18
CA TRP A 201 14.42 2.09 7.47
C TRP A 201 15.11 2.43 6.15
N ARG A 202 16.44 2.61 6.16
CA ARG A 202 17.21 2.86 4.93
C ARG A 202 17.13 1.71 3.92
N ARG A 203 17.11 0.46 4.39
CA ARG A 203 16.88 -0.72 3.52
C ARG A 203 15.50 -0.70 2.89
N PHE A 204 14.47 -0.31 3.64
CA PHE A 204 13.13 -0.17 3.11
C PHE A 204 13.05 0.93 2.05
N THR A 205 13.65 2.10 2.30
CA THR A 205 13.73 3.21 1.32
C THR A 205 14.30 2.75 -0.02
N ASN A 206 15.45 2.08 -0.02
CA ASN A 206 16.09 1.63 -1.25
C ASN A 206 15.36 0.44 -1.89
N SER A 207 14.80 -0.47 -1.09
CA SER A 207 14.01 -1.59 -1.63
C SER A 207 12.74 -1.07 -2.30
N LEU A 208 12.03 -0.14 -1.67
CA LEU A 208 10.87 0.54 -2.26
C LEU A 208 11.28 1.26 -3.55
N ARG A 209 12.43 1.95 -3.56
CA ARG A 209 12.94 2.58 -4.77
C ARG A 209 13.20 1.57 -5.90
N LEU A 210 13.73 0.39 -5.61
CA LEU A 210 13.84 -0.69 -6.61
C LEU A 210 12.47 -1.12 -7.15
N ARG A 211 11.46 -1.33 -6.28
CA ARG A 211 10.08 -1.65 -6.71
C ARG A 211 9.55 -0.59 -7.67
N LEU A 212 9.69 0.69 -7.32
CA LEU A 212 9.14 1.80 -8.09
C LEU A 212 9.91 2.03 -9.41
N LEU A 213 11.23 1.87 -9.42
CA LEU A 213 12.01 1.91 -10.67
C LEU A 213 11.61 0.77 -11.61
N LEU A 214 11.42 -0.45 -11.09
CA LEU A 214 10.97 -1.58 -11.89
C LEU A 214 9.55 -1.34 -12.43
N ARG A 215 8.64 -0.76 -11.62
CA ARG A 215 7.26 -0.41 -12.01
C ARG A 215 7.25 0.43 -13.29
N VAL A 216 8.10 1.45 -13.37
CA VAL A 216 8.19 2.39 -14.49
C VAL A 216 9.25 2.02 -15.53
N SER A 217 9.81 0.81 -15.49
CA SER A 217 10.95 0.42 -16.34
C SER A 217 10.68 0.42 -17.85
N LYS A 218 9.42 0.49 -18.29
CA LYS A 218 9.04 0.66 -19.70
C LYS A 218 9.09 2.13 -20.18
N ARG A 219 9.43 3.07 -19.29
CA ARG A 219 9.53 4.50 -19.55
C ARG A 219 10.99 4.89 -19.67
N ASP A 220 11.47 4.99 -20.89
CA ASP A 220 12.88 5.27 -21.20
C ASP A 220 13.37 6.55 -20.52
N GLU A 221 12.50 7.57 -20.43
CA GLU A 221 12.78 8.84 -19.76
C GLU A 221 13.13 8.70 -18.27
N MET A 222 12.74 7.59 -17.63
CA MET A 222 13.05 7.34 -16.22
C MET A 222 14.44 6.72 -16.02
N ASN A 223 15.04 6.18 -17.08
CA ASN A 223 16.33 5.48 -17.04
C ASN A 223 16.41 4.43 -15.92
N SER A 224 15.33 3.68 -15.72
CA SER A 224 15.15 2.84 -14.53
C SER A 224 16.18 1.72 -14.42
N PHE A 225 16.53 1.07 -15.53
CA PHE A 225 17.48 -0.05 -15.52
C PHE A 225 18.89 0.38 -15.10
N ALA A 226 19.37 1.54 -15.58
CA ALA A 226 20.66 2.06 -15.18
C ALA A 226 20.67 2.41 -13.68
N LYS A 227 19.62 3.07 -13.18
CA LYS A 227 19.49 3.42 -11.76
C LYS A 227 19.44 2.19 -10.85
N MET A 228 18.67 1.16 -11.22
CA MET A 228 18.65 -0.10 -10.45
C MET A 228 20.01 -0.80 -10.48
N THR A 229 20.71 -0.77 -11.62
CA THR A 229 22.06 -1.35 -11.74
C THR A 229 23.07 -0.61 -10.86
N GLU A 230 23.06 0.73 -10.86
CA GLU A 230 23.87 1.55 -9.95
C GLU A 230 23.59 1.17 -8.48
N MET A 231 22.31 1.11 -8.10
CA MET A 231 21.92 0.76 -6.73
C MET A 231 22.41 -0.63 -6.31
N LEU A 232 22.26 -1.62 -7.17
CA LEU A 232 22.65 -3.00 -6.86
C LEU A 232 24.18 -3.21 -6.85
N ASN A 233 24.93 -2.38 -7.57
CA ASN A 233 26.40 -2.43 -7.60
C ASN A 233 27.06 -1.65 -6.44
N ASP A 234 26.32 -0.80 -5.75
CA ASP A 234 26.80 -0.05 -4.56
C ASP A 234 25.91 -0.30 -3.33
N PRO A 235 25.96 -1.51 -2.74
CA PRO A 235 25.16 -1.85 -1.56
C PRO A 235 25.58 -1.08 -0.30
N ALA A 236 26.74 -0.43 -0.28
CA ALA A 236 27.15 0.44 0.81
C ALA A 236 26.38 1.76 0.79
N LYS A 237 26.18 2.35 -0.40
CA LYS A 237 25.35 3.55 -0.60
C LYS A 237 23.86 3.23 -0.63
N TYR A 238 23.48 2.09 -1.21
CA TYR A 238 22.09 1.68 -1.42
C TYR A 238 21.80 0.31 -0.79
N PRO A 239 21.89 0.18 0.55
CA PRO A 239 21.54 -1.08 1.19
C PRO A 239 20.06 -1.38 0.93
N VAL A 240 19.75 -2.59 0.48
CA VAL A 240 18.38 -3.12 0.27
C VAL A 240 18.15 -4.32 1.20
N PHE A 241 16.96 -4.89 1.22
CA PHE A 241 16.70 -6.12 1.98
C PHE A 241 17.62 -7.26 1.51
N THR A 242 18.18 -7.98 2.48
CA THR A 242 19.03 -9.17 2.24
C THR A 242 18.52 -10.43 2.92
N ARG A 243 17.49 -10.31 3.77
CA ARG A 243 16.85 -11.39 4.53
C ARG A 243 15.48 -10.94 5.05
N ASN A 244 14.67 -11.89 5.52
CA ASN A 244 13.30 -11.63 5.96
C ASN A 244 13.20 -10.74 7.20
N GLU A 245 14.20 -10.74 8.09
CA GLU A 245 14.21 -9.92 9.31
C GLU A 245 14.34 -8.41 9.03
N GLU A 246 14.76 -8.06 7.81
CA GLU A 246 14.94 -6.68 7.35
C GLU A 246 13.72 -6.15 6.58
N ALA A 247 12.79 -7.04 6.19
CA ALA A 247 11.64 -6.72 5.36
C ALA A 247 10.63 -5.80 6.08
N ALA A 248 9.89 -5.01 5.30
CA ALA A 248 8.82 -4.17 5.82
C ALA A 248 7.56 -5.03 6.05
N ILE A 249 7.48 -5.60 7.25
CA ILE A 249 6.35 -6.42 7.70
C ILE A 249 5.95 -5.95 9.10
N LEU A 250 4.76 -5.37 9.21
CA LEU A 250 4.22 -4.94 10.48
C LEU A 250 3.75 -6.17 11.28
N LYS A 251 4.26 -6.34 12.50
CA LYS A 251 3.83 -7.39 13.43
C LYS A 251 2.70 -6.85 14.30
N ILE A 252 1.52 -7.43 14.16
CA ILE A 252 0.34 -7.09 14.96
C ILE A 252 0.31 -8.00 16.19
N SER A 253 0.42 -7.42 17.38
CA SER A 253 0.52 -8.17 18.64
C SER A 253 -0.84 -8.62 19.19
N GLY A 254 -1.93 -7.92 18.85
CA GLY A 254 -3.24 -8.12 19.46
C GLY A 254 -3.48 -7.26 20.71
N VAL A 255 -2.54 -6.38 21.05
CA VAL A 255 -2.64 -5.45 22.19
C VAL A 255 -2.87 -4.04 21.66
N THR A 256 -3.95 -3.38 22.11
CA THR A 256 -4.31 -2.01 21.72
C THR A 256 -3.10 -1.05 21.80
N PRO A 257 -2.87 -0.20 20.78
CA PRO A 257 -3.65 -0.03 19.54
C PRO A 257 -3.33 -1.02 18.41
N ASN A 258 -2.40 -1.96 18.61
CA ASN A 258 -1.91 -2.89 17.60
C ASN A 258 -2.75 -4.18 17.55
N VAL A 259 -3.98 -4.07 17.05
CA VAL A 259 -4.95 -5.18 16.94
C VAL A 259 -5.20 -5.58 15.48
N SER A 260 -5.83 -6.73 15.25
CA SER A 260 -6.20 -7.12 13.88
C SER A 260 -7.16 -6.10 13.27
N PRO A 261 -7.01 -5.74 11.98
CA PRO A 261 -7.97 -4.86 11.32
C PRO A 261 -9.31 -5.56 11.01
N TRP A 262 -9.40 -6.87 11.21
CA TRP A 262 -10.66 -7.60 11.20
C TRP A 262 -11.25 -7.62 12.61
N GLY A 263 -12.41 -6.98 12.78
CA GLY A 263 -13.13 -6.96 14.07
C GLY A 263 -13.45 -8.37 14.59
N ARG A 264 -13.77 -9.31 13.69
CA ARG A 264 -13.81 -10.74 13.98
C ARG A 264 -13.04 -11.49 12.91
N ALA A 265 -12.19 -12.45 13.31
CA ALA A 265 -11.41 -13.25 12.37
C ALA A 265 -12.28 -14.02 11.36
N ILE A 266 -13.50 -14.42 11.75
CA ILE A 266 -14.43 -15.10 10.85
C ILE A 266 -14.85 -14.25 9.65
N ASP A 267 -14.92 -12.92 9.80
CA ASP A 267 -15.33 -11.98 8.74
C ASP A 267 -14.37 -11.98 7.54
N PHE A 268 -13.13 -12.46 7.74
CA PHE A 268 -12.17 -12.69 6.65
C PHE A 268 -12.58 -13.83 5.71
N THR A 269 -13.31 -14.83 6.22
CA THR A 269 -13.66 -16.06 5.49
C THR A 269 -15.16 -16.19 5.19
N THR A 270 -15.99 -15.41 5.88
CA THR A 270 -17.45 -15.39 5.67
C THR A 270 -17.76 -14.97 4.24
N PHE A 271 -18.66 -15.72 3.58
CA PHE A 271 -19.05 -15.53 2.19
C PHE A 271 -17.89 -15.56 1.18
N ARG A 272 -16.84 -16.34 1.48
CA ARG A 272 -15.68 -16.50 0.61
C ARG A 272 -15.27 -17.96 0.49
N ALA A 273 -14.56 -18.27 -0.58
CA ALA A 273 -13.84 -19.52 -0.79
C ALA A 273 -12.47 -19.21 -1.41
N ALA A 274 -11.51 -20.12 -1.27
CA ALA A 274 -10.24 -20.02 -1.95
C ALA A 274 -10.44 -20.23 -3.46
N SER A 275 -9.68 -19.50 -4.27
CA SER A 275 -9.71 -19.66 -5.72
C SER A 275 -9.02 -20.95 -6.15
N LYS A 276 -9.54 -21.59 -7.19
CA LYS A 276 -8.93 -22.75 -7.85
C LYS A 276 -7.53 -22.42 -8.37
N PHE A 277 -7.35 -21.25 -9.00
CA PHE A 277 -6.04 -20.82 -9.51
C PHE A 277 -4.98 -20.78 -8.40
N PHE A 278 -5.33 -20.17 -7.26
CA PHE A 278 -4.42 -20.05 -6.11
C PHE A 278 -4.09 -21.41 -5.48
N ILE A 279 -5.12 -22.23 -5.25
CA ILE A 279 -4.96 -23.52 -4.59
C ILE A 279 -4.21 -24.53 -5.47
N ASP A 280 -4.57 -24.64 -6.76
CA ASP A 280 -4.02 -25.66 -7.65
C ASP A 280 -2.51 -25.47 -7.85
N ASN A 281 -2.04 -24.22 -7.97
CA ASN A 281 -0.62 -23.92 -8.08
C ASN A 281 0.14 -24.27 -6.78
N LEU A 282 -0.39 -23.92 -5.61
CA LEU A 282 0.22 -24.31 -4.33
C LEU A 282 0.28 -25.84 -4.17
N VAL A 283 -0.76 -26.56 -4.63
CA VAL A 283 -0.75 -28.02 -4.69
C VAL A 283 0.32 -28.52 -5.67
N ALA A 284 0.38 -27.96 -6.87
CA ALA A 284 1.35 -28.34 -7.90
C ALA A 284 2.80 -28.12 -7.44
N PHE A 285 3.07 -27.07 -6.66
CA PHE A 285 4.38 -26.81 -6.09
C PHE A 285 4.74 -27.71 -4.91
N ASN A 286 3.79 -28.53 -4.40
CA ASN A 286 3.88 -29.15 -3.09
C ASN A 286 4.25 -28.10 -2.01
N ASP A 287 3.55 -26.95 -2.05
CA ASP A 287 3.94 -25.78 -1.29
C ASP A 287 3.74 -25.97 0.22
N PRO A 288 4.79 -25.81 1.04
CA PRO A 288 4.70 -26.02 2.48
C PRO A 288 3.84 -24.97 3.19
N ARG A 289 3.47 -23.87 2.52
CA ARG A 289 2.58 -22.84 3.08
C ARG A 289 1.10 -23.24 2.97
N LEU A 290 0.75 -24.20 2.11
CA LEU A 290 -0.65 -24.53 1.80
C LEU A 290 -1.50 -24.85 3.05
N PRO A 291 -1.05 -25.67 4.02
CA PRO A 291 -1.81 -25.92 5.24
C PRO A 291 -1.96 -24.71 6.15
N LYS A 292 -1.03 -23.74 6.07
CA LYS A 292 -1.13 -22.47 6.81
C LYS A 292 -2.09 -21.51 6.12
N PHE A 293 -2.14 -21.53 4.79
CA PHE A 293 -2.95 -20.58 4.01
C PHE A 293 -4.41 -21.01 3.89
N ALA A 294 -4.69 -22.30 3.74
CA ALA A 294 -6.03 -22.77 3.43
C ALA A 294 -6.47 -23.96 4.27
N THR A 295 -7.80 -24.09 4.40
CA THR A 295 -8.47 -25.30 4.86
C THR A 295 -8.58 -26.31 3.72
N GLN A 296 -8.78 -27.58 4.08
CA GLN A 296 -9.10 -28.62 3.09
C GLN A 296 -10.59 -28.60 2.75
N ALA A 297 -10.90 -28.87 1.48
CA ALA A 297 -12.25 -29.05 0.97
C ALA A 297 -12.90 -30.32 1.55
N ARG A 298 -14.23 -30.33 1.56
CA ARG A 298 -15.04 -31.46 2.02
C ARG A 298 -15.93 -32.00 0.91
N SER A 299 -16.35 -33.26 1.01
CA SER A 299 -17.44 -33.80 0.18
C SER A 299 -18.71 -32.95 0.31
N LYS A 300 -19.63 -33.04 -0.66
CA LYS A 300 -20.86 -32.22 -0.67
C LYS A 300 -21.67 -32.32 0.63
N ASP A 301 -21.79 -33.53 1.16
CA ASP A 301 -22.46 -33.86 2.44
C ASP A 301 -21.62 -33.49 3.68
N GLY A 302 -20.39 -33.02 3.50
CA GLY A 302 -19.46 -32.63 4.57
C GLY A 302 -18.77 -33.81 5.27
N SER A 303 -19.04 -35.06 4.88
CA SER A 303 -18.62 -36.24 5.63
C SER A 303 -17.13 -36.58 5.50
N ALA A 304 -16.51 -36.26 4.37
CA ALA A 304 -15.12 -36.62 4.06
C ALA A 304 -14.27 -35.38 3.71
N THR A 305 -12.99 -35.43 4.05
CA THR A 305 -11.99 -34.46 3.55
C THR A 305 -11.47 -34.95 2.21
N ILE A 306 -11.42 -34.06 1.21
CA ILE A 306 -11.09 -34.43 -0.18
C ILE A 306 -9.90 -33.63 -0.74
N GLY A 307 -8.97 -33.25 0.13
CA GLY A 307 -7.78 -32.47 -0.22
C GLY A 307 -8.06 -30.97 -0.33
N TYR A 308 -7.22 -30.24 -1.06
CA TYR A 308 -7.38 -28.82 -1.29
C TYR A 308 -8.06 -28.58 -2.65
N LYS A 309 -9.20 -27.89 -2.65
CA LYS A 309 -9.95 -27.59 -3.87
C LYS A 309 -10.59 -26.22 -3.78
N GLY A 310 -10.14 -25.29 -4.61
CA GLY A 310 -10.76 -23.96 -4.74
C GLY A 310 -11.94 -23.95 -5.72
N ILE A 311 -12.52 -22.78 -5.94
CA ILE A 311 -13.56 -22.54 -6.96
C ILE A 311 -13.01 -21.70 -8.13
N PRO A 312 -13.47 -21.89 -9.38
CA PRO A 312 -13.04 -21.06 -10.50
C PRO A 312 -13.48 -19.60 -10.35
N SER A 313 -12.66 -18.65 -10.80
CA SER A 313 -13.07 -17.24 -10.86
C SER A 313 -14.08 -16.99 -11.98
N GLY A 314 -14.94 -15.99 -11.80
CA GLY A 314 -15.97 -15.63 -12.77
C GLY A 314 -16.93 -16.77 -13.12
N TYR A 315 -17.30 -17.58 -12.13
CA TYR A 315 -18.25 -18.68 -12.28
C TYR A 315 -19.70 -18.16 -12.33
N GLY A 316 -20.58 -18.86 -13.04
CA GLY A 316 -22.03 -18.60 -13.04
C GLY A 316 -22.76 -19.59 -12.13
N GLY A 317 -23.98 -19.27 -11.65
CA GLY A 317 -24.82 -20.21 -10.89
C GLY A 317 -24.56 -20.29 -9.37
N SER A 318 -25.41 -21.00 -8.62
CA SER A 318 -25.30 -21.13 -7.16
C SER A 318 -24.20 -22.11 -6.72
N ASP A 319 -23.86 -22.12 -5.43
CA ASP A 319 -22.96 -23.11 -4.81
C ASP A 319 -23.34 -24.57 -5.05
N SER A 320 -24.63 -24.88 -5.15
CA SER A 320 -25.15 -26.21 -5.41
C SER A 320 -24.62 -26.85 -6.70
N GLN A 321 -24.05 -26.06 -7.61
CA GLN A 321 -23.37 -26.52 -8.83
C GLN A 321 -22.08 -27.29 -8.54
N PHE A 322 -21.41 -27.01 -7.42
CA PHE A 322 -20.21 -27.73 -7.03
C PHE A 322 -20.61 -29.02 -6.30
N ASP A 323 -19.90 -30.11 -6.57
CA ASP A 323 -20.09 -31.42 -5.93
C ASP A 323 -19.26 -31.58 -4.65
N TYR A 324 -18.75 -30.46 -4.12
CA TYR A 324 -17.94 -30.39 -2.91
C TYR A 324 -18.14 -29.05 -2.18
N GLN A 325 -17.72 -29.01 -0.92
CA GLN A 325 -17.55 -27.77 -0.17
C GLN A 325 -16.10 -27.30 -0.35
N PRO A 326 -15.84 -26.11 -0.91
CA PRO A 326 -14.50 -25.69 -1.29
C PRO A 326 -13.60 -25.39 -0.09
N SER A 327 -12.30 -25.43 -0.35
CA SER A 327 -11.28 -24.84 0.53
C SER A 327 -11.57 -23.36 0.78
N ASN A 328 -11.25 -22.89 1.97
CA ASN A 328 -11.27 -21.47 2.32
C ASN A 328 -9.89 -21.05 2.85
N LEU A 329 -9.61 -19.75 2.95
CA LEU A 329 -8.42 -19.28 3.64
C LEU A 329 -8.54 -19.53 5.15
N ASN A 330 -7.42 -19.68 5.85
CA ASN A 330 -7.43 -19.88 7.29
C ASN A 330 -7.62 -18.56 8.04
N ILE A 331 -8.58 -18.51 8.97
CA ILE A 331 -8.80 -17.33 9.86
C ILE A 331 -7.57 -17.00 10.73
N ALA A 332 -6.67 -17.96 10.94
CA ALA A 332 -5.40 -17.75 11.63
C ALA A 332 -4.51 -16.70 10.93
N LEU A 333 -4.71 -16.46 9.62
CA LEU A 333 -3.98 -15.42 8.87
C LEU A 333 -4.32 -14.00 9.35
N VAL A 334 -5.50 -13.82 9.96
CA VAL A 334 -6.01 -12.52 10.43
C VAL A 334 -6.27 -12.49 11.93
N THR A 335 -5.86 -13.53 12.66
CA THR A 335 -5.99 -13.63 14.11
C THR A 335 -4.67 -13.21 14.75
N ALA A 336 -4.71 -12.19 15.61
CA ALA A 336 -3.50 -11.75 16.31
C ALA A 336 -2.96 -12.84 17.26
N PRO A 337 -1.63 -13.01 17.41
CA PRO A 337 -0.59 -12.26 16.71
C PRO A 337 -0.53 -12.60 15.21
N MET A 338 -0.48 -11.56 14.37
CA MET A 338 -0.49 -11.68 12.91
C MET A 338 0.54 -10.75 12.27
N THR A 339 0.72 -10.89 10.96
CA THR A 339 1.62 -10.03 10.19
C THR A 339 0.87 -9.32 9.07
N THR A 340 1.20 -8.05 8.86
CA THR A 340 0.72 -7.27 7.73
C THR A 340 1.89 -6.91 6.82
N VAL A 341 1.78 -7.29 5.56
CA VAL A 341 2.88 -7.19 4.59
C VAL A 341 2.86 -5.82 3.90
N ILE A 342 4.00 -5.10 3.93
CA ILE A 342 4.18 -3.83 3.21
C ILE A 342 5.11 -4.03 2.01
N MET A 343 6.28 -4.61 2.25
CA MET A 343 7.24 -5.03 1.21
C MET A 343 8.13 -6.16 1.72
N THR A 344 8.26 -7.22 0.92
CA THR A 344 8.99 -8.43 1.31
C THR A 344 10.43 -8.43 0.82
N TYR A 345 11.30 -9.20 1.50
CA TYR A 345 12.63 -9.52 0.96
C TYR A 345 12.51 -10.38 -0.32
N ALA A 346 11.56 -11.31 -0.34
CA ALA A 346 11.29 -12.14 -1.51
C ALA A 346 11.06 -11.31 -2.78
N GLU A 347 10.32 -10.20 -2.68
CA GLU A 347 10.12 -9.30 -3.80
C GLU A 347 11.42 -8.68 -4.31
N VAL A 348 12.33 -8.27 -3.42
CA VAL A 348 13.65 -7.73 -3.82
C VAL A 348 14.44 -8.78 -4.61
N GLU A 349 14.41 -10.04 -4.18
CA GLU A 349 15.04 -11.13 -4.93
C GLU A 349 14.34 -11.37 -6.27
N PHE A 350 13.01 -11.30 -6.36
CA PHE A 350 12.33 -11.42 -7.66
C PHE A 350 12.59 -10.22 -8.59
N ILE A 351 12.81 -9.01 -8.04
CA ILE A 351 13.28 -7.86 -8.83
C ILE A 351 14.67 -8.19 -9.41
N LYS A 352 15.61 -8.67 -8.59
CA LYS A 352 16.95 -9.06 -9.05
C LYS A 352 16.91 -10.22 -10.07
N ALA A 353 16.03 -11.19 -9.87
CA ALA A 353 15.82 -12.31 -10.79
C ALA A 353 15.33 -11.83 -12.16
N GLU A 354 14.36 -10.90 -12.18
CA GLU A 354 13.88 -10.31 -13.43
C GLU A 354 14.97 -9.49 -14.14
N LEU A 355 15.75 -8.69 -13.41
CA LEU A 355 16.86 -7.93 -14.00
C LEU A 355 17.94 -8.84 -14.59
N ALA A 356 18.31 -9.90 -13.87
CA ALA A 356 19.26 -10.90 -14.33
C ALA A 356 18.73 -11.68 -15.55
N GLN A 357 17.46 -12.09 -15.53
CA GLN A 357 16.81 -12.82 -16.64
C GLN A 357 16.78 -11.97 -17.92
N ARG A 358 16.65 -10.64 -17.78
CA ARG A 358 16.71 -9.67 -18.89
C ARG A 358 18.14 -9.33 -19.34
N GLY A 359 19.17 -9.86 -18.67
CA GLY A 359 20.57 -9.52 -18.94
C GLY A 359 20.94 -8.08 -18.54
N ILE A 360 20.15 -7.42 -17.70
CA ILE A 360 20.43 -6.06 -17.21
C ILE A 360 21.54 -6.09 -16.15
N THR A 361 21.53 -7.10 -15.30
CA THR A 361 22.62 -7.38 -14.36
C THR A 361 23.39 -8.61 -14.82
N GLY A 362 24.69 -8.67 -14.50
CA GLY A 362 25.52 -9.86 -14.76
C GLY A 362 25.36 -10.99 -13.73
N SER A 363 24.33 -10.93 -12.88
CA SER A 363 24.06 -11.93 -11.84
C SER A 363 23.24 -13.11 -12.36
N ASP A 364 23.19 -14.21 -11.62
CA ASP A 364 22.41 -15.40 -11.99
C ASP A 364 20.94 -15.28 -11.60
N ALA A 365 20.05 -15.33 -12.60
CA ALA A 365 18.60 -15.24 -12.40
C ALA A 365 18.05 -16.41 -11.57
N LYS A 366 18.61 -17.62 -11.74
CA LYS A 366 18.16 -18.82 -11.01
C LYS A 366 18.40 -18.67 -9.51
N THR A 367 19.59 -18.22 -9.14
CA THR A 367 19.96 -17.97 -7.74
C THR A 367 18.99 -16.99 -7.07
N HIS A 368 18.71 -15.85 -7.72
CA HIS A 368 17.77 -14.87 -7.19
C HIS A 368 16.34 -15.40 -7.12
N TYR A 369 15.89 -16.14 -8.13
CA TYR A 369 14.59 -16.81 -8.10
C TYR A 369 14.45 -17.75 -6.90
N GLU A 370 15.41 -18.65 -6.70
CA GLU A 370 15.36 -19.60 -5.60
C GLU A 370 15.42 -18.92 -4.24
N ASN A 371 16.22 -17.84 -4.10
CA ASN A 371 16.26 -17.04 -2.88
C ASN A 371 14.91 -16.36 -2.62
N GLY A 372 14.27 -15.81 -3.65
CA GLY A 372 12.93 -15.23 -3.56
C GLY A 372 11.89 -16.24 -3.10
N VAL A 373 11.91 -17.45 -3.65
CA VAL A 373 11.00 -18.54 -3.27
C VAL A 373 11.26 -19.00 -1.83
N LYS A 374 12.53 -19.22 -1.45
CA LYS A 374 12.92 -19.59 -0.08
C LYS A 374 12.49 -18.51 0.92
N ALA A 375 12.71 -17.24 0.60
CA ALA A 375 12.29 -16.11 1.42
C ALA A 375 10.77 -16.05 1.57
N ALA A 376 10.03 -16.23 0.47
CA ALA A 376 8.56 -16.20 0.46
C ALA A 376 7.95 -17.36 1.26
N ILE A 377 8.61 -18.51 1.33
CA ILE A 377 8.19 -19.64 2.17
C ILE A 377 8.48 -19.37 3.65
N THR A 378 9.73 -19.00 3.96
CA THR A 378 10.19 -18.83 5.35
C THR A 378 9.60 -17.60 6.03
N GLN A 379 9.20 -16.57 5.29
CA GLN A 379 8.47 -15.41 5.82
C GLN A 379 7.20 -15.83 6.57
N TRP A 380 6.53 -16.88 6.09
CA TRP A 380 5.34 -17.42 6.72
C TRP A 380 5.64 -18.52 7.75
N GLY A 381 6.90 -18.67 8.17
CA GLY A 381 7.32 -19.66 9.17
C GLY A 381 7.29 -21.11 8.69
N ALA A 382 7.15 -21.35 7.39
CA ALA A 382 7.26 -22.66 6.80
C ALA A 382 8.73 -23.01 6.48
N THR A 383 9.06 -24.30 6.47
CA THR A 383 10.39 -24.79 6.09
C THR A 383 10.38 -25.19 4.62
N VAL A 384 11.41 -24.80 3.88
CA VAL A 384 11.58 -25.20 2.47
C VAL A 384 12.09 -26.65 2.43
N PRO A 385 11.36 -27.59 1.80
CA PRO A 385 11.87 -28.95 1.61
C PRO A 385 13.19 -28.97 0.84
N ALA A 386 14.11 -29.88 1.18
CA ALA A 386 15.42 -29.96 0.52
C ALA A 386 15.30 -30.21 -1.00
N ASN A 387 14.32 -31.00 -1.41
CA ASN A 387 13.99 -31.34 -2.79
C ASN A 387 12.94 -30.40 -3.43
N TYR A 388 12.64 -29.25 -2.83
CA TYR A 388 11.55 -28.38 -3.30
C TYR A 388 11.72 -27.96 -4.77
N PHE A 389 12.94 -27.67 -5.21
CA PHE A 389 13.25 -27.29 -6.58
C PHE A 389 13.52 -28.47 -7.53
N GLU A 390 13.41 -29.72 -7.05
CA GLU A 390 13.34 -30.90 -7.93
C GLU A 390 11.94 -31.04 -8.57
N ASN A 391 10.93 -30.42 -7.95
CA ASN A 391 9.60 -30.31 -8.54
C ASN A 391 9.64 -29.31 -9.70
N GLU A 392 9.42 -29.79 -10.94
CA GLU A 392 9.41 -28.95 -12.14
C GLU A 392 8.41 -27.80 -12.07
N ALA A 393 7.29 -27.97 -11.35
CA ALA A 393 6.33 -26.90 -11.15
C ALA A 393 6.87 -25.78 -10.23
N ALA A 394 7.88 -26.04 -9.40
CA ALA A 394 8.47 -25.06 -8.50
C ALA A 394 9.91 -24.64 -8.90
N ALA A 395 10.55 -25.40 -9.78
CA ALA A 395 11.89 -25.10 -10.29
C ALA A 395 11.89 -23.85 -11.19
N TYR A 396 13.03 -23.16 -11.25
CA TYR A 396 13.22 -22.12 -12.24
C TYR A 396 13.40 -22.74 -13.64
N ASP A 397 12.63 -22.26 -14.61
CA ASP A 397 12.62 -22.74 -16.00
C ASP A 397 13.21 -21.72 -17.00
N GLY A 398 13.84 -20.65 -16.52
CA GLY A 398 14.42 -19.59 -17.36
C GLY A 398 13.44 -18.48 -17.78
N THR A 399 12.15 -18.62 -17.47
CA THR A 399 11.11 -17.72 -17.98
C THR A 399 10.76 -16.59 -17.01
N LEU A 400 10.21 -15.50 -17.54
CA LEU A 400 9.65 -14.42 -16.72
C LEU A 400 8.34 -14.88 -16.07
N GLU A 401 7.57 -15.70 -16.77
CA GLU A 401 6.33 -16.36 -16.33
C GLU A 401 6.53 -17.07 -14.99
N ARG A 402 7.61 -17.84 -14.86
CA ARG A 402 7.97 -18.54 -13.62
C ARG A 402 8.33 -17.60 -12.47
N ILE A 403 9.13 -16.57 -12.75
CA ILE A 403 9.48 -15.52 -11.78
C ILE A 403 8.20 -14.83 -11.28
N MET A 404 7.34 -14.42 -12.21
CA MET A 404 6.12 -13.68 -11.90
C MET A 404 5.08 -14.54 -11.18
N LEU A 405 4.98 -15.83 -11.50
CA LEU A 405 4.10 -16.76 -10.80
C LEU A 405 4.52 -16.94 -9.33
N GLN A 406 5.81 -17.10 -9.04
CA GLN A 406 6.27 -17.17 -7.64
C GLN A 406 6.20 -15.81 -6.93
N LYS A 407 6.51 -14.72 -7.65
CA LYS A 407 6.35 -13.36 -7.12
C LYS A 407 4.90 -13.07 -6.75
N TYR A 408 3.93 -13.56 -7.53
CA TYR A 408 2.51 -13.49 -7.18
C TYR A 408 2.21 -14.11 -5.80
N TYR A 409 2.79 -15.26 -5.45
CA TYR A 409 2.62 -15.87 -4.13
C TYR A 409 3.41 -15.14 -3.03
N ALA A 410 4.57 -14.57 -3.37
CA ALA A 410 5.35 -13.75 -2.43
C ALA A 410 4.65 -12.43 -2.07
N LEU A 411 3.78 -11.93 -2.95
CA LEU A 411 2.97 -10.74 -2.76
C LEU A 411 1.59 -11.02 -2.12
N PHE A 412 1.36 -12.23 -1.60
CA PHE A 412 0.15 -12.56 -0.83
C PHE A 412 0.02 -11.60 0.37
N PHE A 413 -1.14 -10.94 0.50
CA PHE A 413 -1.41 -9.82 1.43
C PHE A 413 -0.64 -8.50 1.20
N ASN A 414 0.13 -8.36 0.12
CA ASN A 414 0.90 -7.14 -0.14
C ASN A 414 0.07 -6.11 -0.93
N ASP A 415 -0.85 -5.44 -0.26
CA ASP A 415 -1.67 -4.34 -0.79
C ASP A 415 -2.34 -4.67 -2.15
N ASN A 416 -2.06 -3.89 -3.19
CA ASN A 416 -2.46 -4.07 -4.58
C ASN A 416 -1.29 -4.57 -5.46
N GLN A 417 -0.13 -4.93 -4.91
CA GLN A 417 1.06 -5.23 -5.72
C GLN A 417 0.87 -6.42 -6.69
N GLN A 418 0.10 -7.46 -6.33
CA GLN A 418 -0.21 -8.54 -7.29
C GLN A 418 -0.90 -7.99 -8.55
N TRP A 419 -1.86 -7.08 -8.36
CA TRP A 419 -2.59 -6.43 -9.44
C TRP A 419 -1.71 -5.47 -10.24
N PHE A 420 -0.87 -4.68 -9.56
CA PHE A 420 0.05 -3.77 -10.23
C PHE A 420 1.12 -4.51 -11.05
N GLU A 421 1.66 -5.61 -10.53
CA GLU A 421 2.61 -6.46 -11.26
C GLU A 421 1.97 -7.14 -12.48
N TYR A 422 0.72 -7.61 -12.35
CA TYR A 422 -0.05 -8.11 -13.48
C TYR A 422 -0.25 -7.04 -14.54
N ARG A 423 -0.61 -5.81 -14.16
CA ARG A 423 -0.74 -4.68 -15.09
C ARG A 423 0.58 -4.34 -15.80
N ARG A 424 1.71 -4.46 -15.10
CA ARG A 424 3.05 -4.21 -15.67
C ARG A 424 3.48 -5.29 -16.66
N THR A 425 3.19 -6.55 -16.37
CA THR A 425 3.79 -7.69 -17.08
C THR A 425 2.81 -8.50 -17.92
N GLY A 426 1.51 -8.45 -17.62
CA GLY A 426 0.50 -9.38 -18.12
C GLY A 426 0.48 -10.73 -17.40
N LEU A 427 1.31 -10.92 -16.36
CA LEU A 427 1.56 -12.21 -15.71
C LEU A 427 1.17 -12.20 -14.22
N PRO A 428 0.81 -13.36 -13.64
CA PRO A 428 0.68 -14.67 -14.29
C PRO A 428 -0.58 -14.75 -15.18
N GLU A 429 -0.65 -15.73 -16.07
CA GLU A 429 -1.86 -15.97 -16.87
C GLU A 429 -3.02 -16.41 -15.96
N LEU A 430 -4.04 -15.55 -15.85
CA LEU A 430 -5.21 -15.79 -15.01
C LEU A 430 -6.33 -16.47 -15.81
N PRO A 431 -6.89 -17.59 -15.30
CA PRO A 431 -8.04 -18.24 -15.93
C PRO A 431 -9.24 -17.30 -16.08
N LYS A 432 -9.93 -17.35 -17.22
CA LYS A 432 -11.10 -16.51 -17.50
C LYS A 432 -12.38 -17.34 -17.40
N GLY A 433 -13.20 -17.02 -16.40
CA GLY A 433 -14.52 -17.64 -16.22
C GLY A 433 -15.52 -17.17 -17.27
N THR A 434 -16.52 -18.01 -17.56
CA THR A 434 -17.57 -17.73 -18.57
C THR A 434 -18.42 -16.51 -18.22
N ASP A 435 -18.53 -16.21 -16.93
CA ASP A 435 -19.40 -15.17 -16.39
C ASP A 435 -18.63 -13.88 -16.08
N MET A 436 -17.34 -13.81 -16.40
CA MET A 436 -16.58 -12.56 -16.32
C MET A 436 -17.18 -11.49 -17.25
N LEU A 437 -17.34 -10.29 -16.72
CA LEU A 437 -17.80 -9.10 -17.42
C LEU A 437 -16.61 -8.32 -18.00
N ASN A 438 -16.85 -7.08 -18.42
CA ASN A 438 -15.83 -6.18 -18.99
C ASN A 438 -15.06 -6.82 -20.17
N ASN A 439 -15.74 -7.61 -21.00
CA ASN A 439 -15.12 -8.39 -22.09
C ASN A 439 -13.94 -9.26 -21.64
N GLN A 440 -13.93 -9.67 -20.37
CA GLN A 440 -12.83 -10.40 -19.73
C GLN A 440 -11.48 -9.66 -19.80
N ILE A 441 -11.52 -8.33 -19.87
CA ILE A 441 -10.36 -7.44 -19.81
C ILE A 441 -10.13 -7.09 -18.34
N MET A 442 -8.91 -7.29 -17.86
CA MET A 442 -8.51 -6.92 -16.51
C MET A 442 -8.68 -5.40 -16.32
N PRO A 443 -9.46 -4.94 -15.32
CA PRO A 443 -9.46 -3.53 -14.93
C PRO A 443 -8.06 -3.06 -14.55
N VAL A 444 -7.66 -1.89 -15.05
CA VAL A 444 -6.30 -1.35 -14.88
C VAL A 444 -6.24 -0.12 -13.96
N ARG A 445 -7.38 0.38 -13.49
CA ARG A 445 -7.42 1.44 -12.46
C ARG A 445 -8.79 1.51 -11.78
N PHE A 446 -8.86 2.24 -10.69
CA PHE A 446 -10.14 2.79 -10.22
C PHE A 446 -10.50 4.02 -11.04
N ARG A 447 -11.81 4.26 -11.18
CA ARG A 447 -12.32 5.58 -11.57
C ARG A 447 -12.06 6.57 -10.43
N TYR A 448 -11.97 7.85 -10.76
CA TYR A 448 -11.88 8.86 -9.72
C TYR A 448 -13.17 8.91 -8.88
N PRO A 449 -13.09 9.33 -7.60
CA PRO A 449 -14.29 9.56 -6.81
C PRO A 449 -15.25 10.53 -7.49
N THR A 450 -16.52 10.16 -7.54
CA THR A 450 -17.58 10.97 -8.17
C THR A 450 -17.72 12.36 -7.54
N THR A 451 -17.33 12.52 -6.27
CA THR A 451 -17.30 13.82 -5.59
C THR A 451 -16.33 14.83 -6.22
N LEU A 452 -15.33 14.38 -6.98
CA LEU A 452 -14.46 15.30 -7.72
C LEU A 452 -15.18 15.97 -8.89
N GLN A 453 -16.20 15.32 -9.45
CA GLN A 453 -17.04 15.88 -10.51
C GLN A 453 -17.92 17.03 -10.00
N THR A 454 -18.17 17.09 -8.69
CA THR A 454 -18.92 18.21 -8.08
C THR A 454 -17.98 19.23 -7.44
N ASN A 455 -16.92 18.77 -6.77
CA ASN A 455 -16.12 19.62 -5.89
C ASN A 455 -14.82 20.11 -6.53
N ASN A 456 -14.31 19.51 -7.61
CA ASN A 456 -13.06 19.94 -8.27
C ASN A 456 -13.14 19.74 -9.79
N LEU A 457 -14.28 20.12 -10.38
CA LEU A 457 -14.68 19.73 -11.74
C LEU A 457 -13.69 20.14 -12.82
N GLU A 458 -13.13 21.36 -12.75
CA GLU A 458 -12.22 21.86 -13.78
C GLU A 458 -10.92 21.05 -13.82
N ASN A 459 -10.29 20.83 -12.66
CA ASN A 459 -9.06 20.05 -12.58
C ASN A 459 -9.31 18.56 -12.86
N TYR A 460 -10.45 18.02 -12.41
CA TYR A 460 -10.90 16.68 -12.78
C TYR A 460 -10.97 16.52 -14.30
N ARG A 461 -11.62 17.44 -15.02
CA ARG A 461 -11.74 17.36 -16.49
C ARG A 461 -10.39 17.37 -17.19
N LYS A 462 -9.45 18.22 -16.74
CA LYS A 462 -8.08 18.26 -17.27
C LYS A 462 -7.36 16.93 -17.08
N ALA A 463 -7.48 16.31 -15.90
CA ALA A 463 -6.87 15.01 -15.62
C ALA A 463 -7.49 13.89 -16.48
N VAL A 464 -8.81 13.88 -16.62
CA VAL A 464 -9.53 12.92 -17.47
C VAL A 464 -9.10 13.05 -18.93
N GLU A 465 -8.97 14.26 -19.45
CA GLU A 465 -8.50 14.52 -20.80
C GLU A 465 -7.04 14.04 -20.99
N SER A 466 -6.13 14.41 -20.09
CA SER A 466 -4.72 14.00 -20.06
C SER A 466 -4.55 12.48 -20.12
N MET A 467 -5.33 11.75 -19.32
CA MET A 467 -5.22 10.29 -19.26
C MET A 467 -5.85 9.57 -20.46
N GLY A 468 -6.81 10.20 -21.14
CA GLY A 468 -7.61 9.59 -22.20
C GLY A 468 -8.94 8.99 -21.72
N GLY A 469 -9.50 9.49 -20.63
CA GLY A 469 -10.81 9.10 -20.09
C GLY A 469 -10.77 8.58 -18.65
N ASP A 470 -11.91 8.58 -17.96
CA ASP A 470 -12.07 8.02 -16.61
C ASP A 470 -12.79 6.66 -16.63
N ASP A 471 -12.21 5.70 -17.35
CA ASP A 471 -12.68 4.32 -17.35
C ASP A 471 -11.70 3.38 -16.63
N ILE A 472 -12.24 2.25 -16.15
CA ILE A 472 -11.44 1.19 -15.52
C ILE A 472 -10.46 0.53 -16.49
N ASN A 473 -10.64 0.69 -17.80
CA ASN A 473 -9.74 0.19 -18.84
C ASN A 473 -8.75 1.24 -19.37
N THR A 474 -8.83 2.50 -18.92
CA THR A 474 -7.85 3.53 -19.31
C THR A 474 -6.51 3.23 -18.64
N LYS A 475 -5.52 2.79 -19.42
CA LYS A 475 -4.17 2.54 -18.90
C LYS A 475 -3.55 3.81 -18.31
N VAL A 476 -2.94 3.68 -17.13
CA VAL A 476 -2.17 4.77 -16.52
C VAL A 476 -0.84 5.00 -17.25
N TRP A 477 -0.17 6.11 -16.98
CA TRP A 477 1.04 6.50 -17.70
C TRP A 477 2.09 5.40 -17.74
N TRP A 478 2.46 4.68 -16.68
CA TRP A 478 3.54 3.67 -16.76
C TRP A 478 3.15 2.36 -17.48
N GLU A 479 1.87 2.14 -17.75
CA GLU A 479 1.36 0.94 -18.45
C GLU A 479 1.31 1.06 -19.98
N LYS A 480 1.23 2.30 -20.48
CA LYS A 480 1.06 2.63 -21.90
C LYS A 480 2.16 2.10 -22.83
#